data_AF-A0A519NDD4-F1
#
_entry.id   AF-A0A519NDD4-F1
#
_cell.length_a   1.000
_cell.length_b   1.000
_cell.length_c   1.000
_cell.angle_alpha   90.00
_cell.angle_beta   90.00
_cell.angle_gamma   90.00
#
_symmetry.space_group_name_H-M   'P 1'
#
loop_
_entity.id
_entity.type
_entity.pdbx_description
1 polymer ?
#
loop_
_entity_poly.entity_id
_entity_poly.type
_entity_poly.pdbx_seq_one_letter_code
_entity_poly.pdbx_strand_id
1 'polypeptide(L)'
;MKKNYLLLCFIAIVSAAGVFVSCNRDEDEDEYLPVSPVVLDITQVPYAKLSDYHFFDEGELKELKPSYKVLPYKPASELFTDYAHKKRFVWMPNGVKATFNGNDNTLEFPVGAVLVKNFYYDDVLPNHETKIIETRIMIKKREAVQDPQGNTTDSGWEPYVYIWNDEQTEAFLDTELQGSFIPLSFMHNGQQKDAYYKIPADTECRTCHKLNPNGVLNGEVVVPIGTKPQNLNYTYNYGTSQRNQLEKWVAEGYLDANIPASIVSTVDYNDTSKSLEMRARSYIDINCAHCHRAGGHCAYVDVRFNFSNTDPQVGGICMTPLFNVENLPYIMSAGDAANSELIYRINSTDGSVMMPYIGRSIVHEEGVQLMSDWINSMQNHCE
;
A
#
# COMPACT_ATOMS: atom_id res chain seq x y z
N MET A 1 -42.00 34.53 -89.53
CA MET A 1 -40.99 35.51 -89.10
C MET A 1 -41.35 36.00 -87.69
N LYS A 2 -40.33 36.04 -86.81
CA LYS A 2 -40.29 36.58 -85.41
C LYS A 2 -40.93 35.66 -84.34
N LYS A 3 -40.17 35.00 -83.43
CA LYS A 3 -39.31 35.47 -82.28
C LYS A 3 -40.18 36.11 -81.18
N ASN A 4 -40.13 35.82 -79.86
CA ASN A 4 -39.13 35.34 -78.88
C ASN A 4 -39.89 34.85 -77.61
N TYR A 5 -39.53 33.77 -76.89
CA TYR A 5 -38.52 33.56 -75.82
C TYR A 5 -38.73 34.29 -74.46
N LEU A 6 -38.29 33.57 -73.39
CA LEU A 6 -38.03 33.93 -71.97
C LEU A 6 -39.15 33.59 -70.96
N LEU A 7 -38.92 32.96 -69.79
CA LEU A 7 -37.73 32.46 -69.08
C LEU A 7 -38.20 31.71 -67.78
N LEU A 8 -37.53 30.60 -67.42
CA LEU A 8 -37.22 29.93 -66.11
C LEU A 8 -38.09 30.23 -64.83
N CYS A 9 -38.28 29.36 -63.81
CA CYS A 9 -37.56 28.19 -63.29
C CYS A 9 -38.34 27.46 -62.14
N PHE A 10 -38.20 26.12 -62.10
CA PHE A 10 -37.96 25.17 -60.97
C PHE A 10 -38.80 25.18 -59.66
N ILE A 11 -39.63 24.14 -59.39
CA ILE A 11 -39.41 22.83 -58.71
C ILE A 11 -39.41 22.88 -57.16
N ALA A 12 -40.34 22.14 -56.52
CA ALA A 12 -40.03 21.08 -55.53
C ALA A 12 -41.28 20.30 -55.07
N ILE A 13 -41.12 18.98 -55.08
CA ILE A 13 -42.06 17.91 -54.73
C ILE A 13 -42.07 17.71 -53.20
N VAL A 14 -43.24 17.53 -52.57
CA VAL A 14 -43.34 16.91 -51.24
C VAL A 14 -44.45 15.87 -51.21
N SER A 15 -44.02 14.67 -50.85
CA SER A 15 -44.67 13.38 -50.92
C SER A 15 -45.55 13.09 -49.70
N ALA A 16 -46.58 12.27 -49.90
CA ALA A 16 -47.50 11.77 -48.90
C ALA A 16 -46.81 10.84 -47.87
N ALA A 17 -46.98 11.13 -46.58
CA ALA A 17 -46.56 10.27 -45.48
C ALA A 17 -47.75 9.42 -45.00
N GLY A 18 -47.66 8.10 -45.23
CA GLY A 18 -48.53 7.10 -44.64
C GLY A 18 -48.13 6.84 -43.19
N VAL A 19 -49.14 6.76 -42.32
CA VAL A 19 -49.01 6.41 -40.91
C VAL A 19 -48.68 4.93 -40.79
N PHE A 20 -47.42 4.61 -40.46
CA PHE A 20 -47.05 3.32 -39.88
C PHE A 20 -46.99 3.48 -38.37
N VAL A 21 -47.98 2.93 -37.66
CA VAL A 21 -47.89 2.68 -36.22
C VAL A 21 -46.91 1.52 -36.06
N SER A 22 -45.66 1.84 -35.73
CA SER A 22 -44.68 0.86 -35.27
C SER A 22 -44.93 0.61 -33.78
N CYS A 23 -45.19 -0.64 -33.42
CA CYS A 23 -45.08 -1.09 -32.03
C CYS A 23 -43.61 -1.04 -31.64
N ASN A 24 -43.18 0.07 -31.04
CA ASN A 24 -41.93 0.09 -30.27
C ASN A 24 -42.21 -0.72 -29.01
N ARG A 25 -41.75 -1.97 -29.03
CA ARG A 25 -41.65 -2.80 -27.84
C ARG A 25 -40.47 -2.21 -27.07
N ASP A 26 -40.73 -1.68 -25.88
CA ASP A 26 -39.69 -1.30 -24.93
C ASP A 26 -38.88 -2.58 -24.64
N GLU A 27 -37.75 -2.73 -25.34
CA GLU A 27 -36.68 -3.60 -24.88
C GLU A 27 -36.04 -2.84 -23.74
N ASP A 28 -36.31 -3.28 -22.51
CA ASP A 28 -35.47 -2.99 -21.37
C ASP A 28 -34.03 -3.34 -21.78
N GLU A 29 -33.25 -2.34 -22.20
CA GLU A 29 -31.80 -2.47 -22.33
C GLU A 29 -31.30 -2.74 -20.92
N ASP A 30 -31.20 -4.02 -20.56
CA ASP A 30 -30.47 -4.47 -19.37
C ASP A 30 -29.09 -3.81 -19.42
N GLU A 31 -28.89 -2.76 -18.61
CA GLU A 31 -27.66 -1.99 -18.56
C GLU A 31 -26.53 -2.95 -18.17
N TYR A 32 -25.69 -3.33 -19.15
CA TYR A 32 -24.58 -4.25 -18.93
C TYR A 32 -23.61 -3.63 -17.93
N LEU A 33 -23.66 -4.11 -16.69
CA LEU A 33 -22.67 -3.76 -15.68
C LEU A 33 -21.43 -4.63 -15.93
N PRO A 34 -20.28 -4.04 -16.34
CA PRO A 34 -19.08 -4.81 -16.56
C PRO A 34 -18.67 -5.53 -15.27
N VAL A 35 -18.26 -6.79 -15.40
CA VAL A 35 -17.74 -7.60 -14.29
C VAL A 35 -16.22 -7.49 -14.28
N SER A 36 -15.61 -7.48 -13.09
CA SER A 36 -14.16 -7.52 -12.96
C SER A 36 -13.62 -8.82 -13.59
N PRO A 37 -12.55 -8.76 -14.41
CA PRO A 37 -11.95 -9.97 -14.97
C PRO A 37 -11.11 -10.75 -13.94
N VAL A 38 -10.95 -10.22 -12.72
CA VAL A 38 -10.17 -10.88 -11.66
C VAL A 38 -10.76 -12.26 -11.35
N VAL A 39 -9.89 -13.26 -11.36
CA VAL A 39 -10.21 -14.63 -10.98
C VAL A 39 -9.67 -14.87 -9.58
N LEU A 40 -10.57 -15.20 -8.65
CA LEU A 40 -10.21 -15.54 -7.28
C LEU A 40 -11.16 -16.60 -6.72
N ASP A 41 -10.76 -17.87 -6.84
CA ASP A 41 -11.32 -18.95 -6.04
C ASP A 41 -10.48 -19.10 -4.76
N ILE A 42 -11.05 -18.65 -3.64
CA ILE A 42 -10.37 -18.65 -2.34
C ILE A 42 -9.94 -20.05 -1.86
N THR A 43 -10.50 -21.11 -2.43
CA THR A 43 -10.15 -22.51 -2.14
C THR A 43 -8.96 -23.02 -2.96
N GLN A 44 -8.61 -22.32 -4.05
CA GLN A 44 -7.55 -22.71 -4.99
C GLN A 44 -6.32 -21.79 -4.90
N VAL A 45 -6.39 -20.68 -4.17
CA VAL A 45 -5.26 -19.77 -3.96
C VAL A 45 -4.26 -20.30 -2.92
N PRO A 46 -2.95 -20.03 -3.10
CA PRO A 46 -2.35 -19.17 -4.14
C PRO A 46 -2.22 -19.87 -5.49
N TYR A 47 -2.42 -19.12 -6.58
CA TYR A 47 -2.10 -19.59 -7.93
C TYR A 47 -0.59 -19.57 -8.20
N ALA A 48 -0.12 -20.40 -9.13
CA ALA A 48 1.30 -20.52 -9.44
C ALA A 48 1.86 -19.28 -10.15
N LYS A 49 1.06 -18.62 -11.01
CA LYS A 49 1.44 -17.42 -11.74
C LYS A 49 0.65 -16.21 -11.27
N LEU A 50 1.27 -15.04 -11.36
CA LEU A 50 0.60 -13.77 -11.07
C LEU A 50 -0.49 -13.46 -12.10
N SER A 51 -0.26 -13.79 -13.37
CA SER A 51 -1.23 -13.57 -14.45
C SER A 51 -2.54 -14.35 -14.27
N ASP A 52 -2.53 -15.50 -13.59
CA ASP A 52 -3.72 -16.34 -13.36
C ASP A 52 -4.82 -15.62 -12.56
N TYR A 53 -4.48 -14.56 -11.81
CA TYR A 53 -5.45 -13.76 -11.08
C TYR A 53 -6.14 -12.69 -11.92
N HIS A 54 -5.58 -12.30 -13.06
CA HIS A 54 -6.08 -11.21 -13.90
C HIS A 54 -6.23 -9.85 -13.18
N PHE A 55 -5.38 -9.56 -12.18
CA PHE A 55 -5.33 -8.24 -11.53
C PHE A 55 -4.93 -7.10 -12.46
N PHE A 56 -4.18 -7.43 -13.51
CA PHE A 56 -3.71 -6.50 -14.53
C PHE A 56 -4.30 -6.87 -15.88
N ASP A 57 -4.43 -5.89 -16.78
CA ASP A 57 -5.02 -6.09 -18.09
C ASP A 57 -4.17 -7.02 -18.98
N GLU A 58 -4.73 -7.44 -20.11
CA GLU A 58 -4.10 -8.40 -21.04
C GLU A 58 -2.87 -7.84 -21.81
N GLY A 59 -2.37 -6.66 -21.42
CA GLY A 59 -1.15 -6.09 -21.99
C GLY A 59 0.14 -6.75 -21.45
N GLU A 60 1.28 -6.07 -21.62
CA GLU A 60 2.52 -6.51 -20.98
C GLU A 60 2.39 -6.41 -19.46
N LEU A 61 2.49 -7.53 -18.75
CA LEU A 61 2.21 -7.62 -17.31
C LEU A 61 3.03 -6.61 -16.49
N LYS A 62 4.28 -6.34 -16.89
CA LYS A 62 5.18 -5.36 -16.23
C LYS A 62 4.68 -3.92 -16.25
N GLU A 63 3.75 -3.57 -17.13
CA GLU A 63 3.10 -2.25 -17.10
C GLU A 63 2.24 -2.07 -15.84
N LEU A 64 1.78 -3.19 -15.26
CA LEU A 64 0.94 -3.24 -14.06
C LEU A 64 -0.32 -2.37 -14.22
N LYS A 65 -0.89 -2.37 -15.42
CA LYS A 65 -2.10 -1.61 -15.74
C LYS A 65 -3.29 -2.34 -15.12
N PRO A 66 -4.00 -1.75 -14.14
CA PRO A 66 -5.00 -2.46 -13.38
C PRO A 66 -6.21 -2.83 -14.23
N SER A 67 -6.70 -4.06 -14.03
CA SER A 67 -7.98 -4.53 -14.56
C SER A 67 -9.16 -3.73 -14.01
N TYR A 68 -10.33 -3.84 -14.66
CA TYR A 68 -11.57 -3.25 -14.14
C TYR A 68 -11.83 -3.68 -12.68
N LYS A 69 -12.15 -2.71 -11.82
CA LYS A 69 -12.32 -2.83 -10.35
C LYS A 69 -11.05 -3.13 -9.54
N VAL A 70 -9.87 -3.19 -10.15
CA VAL A 70 -8.60 -3.19 -9.40
C VAL A 70 -8.19 -1.74 -9.17
N LEU A 71 -8.24 -1.28 -7.92
CA LEU A 71 -8.05 0.14 -7.61
C LEU A 71 -6.61 0.40 -7.14
N PRO A 72 -5.85 1.31 -7.78
CA PRO A 72 -4.59 1.75 -7.24
C PRO A 72 -4.81 2.55 -5.95
N TYR A 73 -3.88 2.42 -5.01
CA TYR A 73 -3.83 3.28 -3.84
C TYR A 73 -2.38 3.54 -3.42
N LYS A 74 -2.18 4.60 -2.64
CA LYS A 74 -0.88 5.01 -2.13
C LYS A 74 -1.03 5.52 -0.70
N PRO A 75 -0.29 4.97 0.28
CA PRO A 75 -0.16 5.59 1.59
C PRO A 75 0.53 6.96 1.49
N ALA A 76 0.13 7.94 2.31
CA ALA A 76 0.70 9.29 2.29
C ALA A 76 2.22 9.27 2.46
N SER A 77 2.71 8.51 3.45
CA SER A 77 4.11 8.13 3.62
C SER A 77 4.33 6.67 3.24
N GLU A 78 5.45 6.36 2.59
CA GLU A 78 5.78 5.00 2.15
C GLU A 78 6.88 4.37 3.02
N LEU A 79 6.69 3.10 3.40
CA LEU A 79 7.73 2.30 4.05
C LEU A 79 9.00 2.28 3.17
N PHE A 80 10.16 2.55 3.78
CA PHE A 80 11.45 2.41 3.13
C PHE A 80 11.79 0.93 2.91
N THR A 81 12.29 0.60 1.72
CA THR A 81 12.73 -0.76 1.37
C THR A 81 13.83 -0.67 0.34
N ASP A 82 15.06 -0.34 0.75
CA ASP A 82 16.22 -0.17 -0.13
C ASP A 82 15.95 0.73 -1.35
N TYR A 83 15.23 1.83 -1.14
CA TYR A 83 14.76 2.75 -2.21
C TYR A 83 13.84 2.13 -3.28
N ALA A 84 13.40 0.88 -3.15
CA ALA A 84 12.42 0.28 -4.07
C ALA A 84 11.12 1.10 -4.10
N HIS A 85 10.66 1.43 -5.30
CA HIS A 85 9.35 2.00 -5.57
C HIS A 85 8.25 0.95 -5.38
N LYS A 86 7.02 1.42 -5.12
CA LYS A 86 5.91 0.55 -4.75
C LYS A 86 4.61 0.96 -5.45
N LYS A 87 4.11 0.11 -6.36
CA LYS A 87 2.74 0.22 -6.89
C LYS A 87 1.82 -0.68 -6.06
N ARG A 88 0.71 -0.14 -5.53
CA ARG A 88 -0.23 -0.90 -4.69
C ARG A 88 -1.63 -0.87 -5.27
N PHE A 89 -2.34 -1.98 -5.10
CA PHE A 89 -3.70 -2.15 -5.59
C PHE A 89 -4.57 -2.85 -4.55
N VAL A 90 -5.86 -2.54 -4.56
CA VAL A 90 -6.89 -3.24 -3.80
C VAL A 90 -7.95 -3.79 -4.74
N TRP A 91 -8.41 -4.99 -4.46
CA TRP A 91 -9.56 -5.60 -5.11
C TRP A 91 -10.43 -6.32 -4.09
N MET A 92 -11.75 -6.31 -4.29
CA MET A 92 -12.70 -7.03 -3.47
C MET A 92 -13.77 -7.70 -4.35
N PRO A 93 -14.31 -8.86 -3.92
CA PRO A 93 -15.46 -9.47 -4.58
C PRO A 93 -16.64 -8.51 -4.65
N ASN A 94 -17.50 -8.70 -5.65
CA ASN A 94 -18.69 -7.87 -5.78
C ASN A 94 -19.63 -8.03 -4.56
N GLY A 95 -20.23 -6.92 -4.12
CA GLY A 95 -21.23 -6.92 -3.04
C GLY A 95 -20.67 -7.01 -1.62
N VAL A 96 -19.35 -7.09 -1.43
CA VAL A 96 -18.70 -7.00 -0.11
C VAL A 96 -17.91 -5.69 0.01
N LYS A 97 -17.77 -5.21 1.24
CA LYS A 97 -17.11 -3.92 1.55
C LYS A 97 -16.36 -4.00 2.86
N ALA A 98 -15.31 -3.19 2.96
CA ALA A 98 -14.59 -2.97 4.20
C ALA A 98 -15.35 -2.00 5.13
N THR A 99 -15.02 -2.02 6.43
CA THR A 99 -15.54 -1.09 7.44
C THR A 99 -14.44 -0.25 8.08
N PHE A 100 -14.84 0.91 8.57
CA PHE A 100 -13.98 1.83 9.31
C PHE A 100 -14.01 1.50 10.81
N ASN A 101 -12.84 1.33 11.42
CA ASN A 101 -12.70 1.08 12.86
C ASN A 101 -11.58 1.93 13.48
N GLY A 102 -11.57 3.23 13.19
CA GLY A 102 -10.60 4.19 13.73
C GLY A 102 -9.55 4.66 12.72
N ASN A 103 -8.91 5.79 13.01
CA ASN A 103 -7.97 6.44 12.09
C ASN A 103 -6.68 5.64 11.91
N ASP A 104 -6.19 5.04 13.01
CA ASP A 104 -4.89 4.38 13.13
C ASP A 104 -4.97 2.85 13.07
N ASN A 105 -6.18 2.30 12.96
CA ASN A 105 -6.42 0.88 12.71
C ASN A 105 -6.49 0.61 11.22
N THR A 106 -6.01 -0.55 10.80
CA THR A 106 -6.22 -1.03 9.43
C THR A 106 -7.72 -1.16 9.17
N LEU A 107 -8.18 -0.75 7.99
CA LEU A 107 -9.56 -0.98 7.56
C LEU A 107 -9.94 -2.47 7.72
N GLU A 108 -11.18 -2.73 8.09
CA GLU A 108 -11.67 -4.09 8.32
C GLU A 108 -12.17 -4.67 7.00
N PHE A 109 -11.31 -5.42 6.32
CA PHE A 109 -11.64 -5.99 5.00
C PHE A 109 -12.43 -7.29 5.11
N PRO A 110 -13.37 -7.54 4.18
CA PRO A 110 -14.12 -8.79 4.10
C PRO A 110 -13.25 -9.93 3.56
N VAL A 111 -13.70 -11.17 3.81
CA VAL A 111 -13.14 -12.38 3.18
C VAL A 111 -13.17 -12.24 1.65
N GLY A 112 -12.08 -12.63 1.00
CA GLY A 112 -11.86 -12.49 -0.43
C GLY A 112 -11.22 -11.16 -0.84
N ALA A 113 -11.06 -10.20 0.07
CA ALA A 113 -10.30 -8.99 -0.21
C ALA A 113 -8.83 -9.31 -0.54
N VAL A 114 -8.28 -8.59 -1.51
CA VAL A 114 -6.90 -8.73 -1.96
C VAL A 114 -6.19 -7.39 -1.93
N LEU A 115 -4.98 -7.39 -1.36
CA LEU A 115 -4.04 -6.27 -1.44
C LEU A 115 -2.81 -6.72 -2.22
N VAL A 116 -2.49 -6.02 -3.29
CA VAL A 116 -1.32 -6.30 -4.14
C VAL A 116 -0.30 -5.18 -3.96
N LYS A 117 0.98 -5.53 -3.83
CA LYS A 117 2.10 -4.58 -3.77
C LYS A 117 3.24 -5.07 -4.65
N ASN A 118 3.62 -4.27 -5.64
CA ASN A 118 4.73 -4.54 -6.54
C ASN A 118 5.92 -3.69 -6.14
N PHE A 119 7.09 -4.31 -5.99
CA PHE A 119 8.35 -3.65 -5.66
C PHE A 119 9.24 -3.60 -6.89
N TYR A 120 9.67 -2.41 -7.27
CA TYR A 120 10.43 -2.20 -8.48
C TYR A 120 11.47 -1.09 -8.32
N TYR A 121 12.46 -1.12 -9.19
CA TYR A 121 13.49 -0.09 -9.32
C TYR A 121 13.41 0.49 -10.72
N ASP A 122 13.59 1.80 -10.81
CA ASP A 122 13.87 2.48 -12.07
C ASP A 122 15.39 2.63 -12.21
N ASP A 123 15.85 2.86 -13.44
CA ASP A 123 17.24 3.19 -13.74
C ASP A 123 18.25 2.14 -13.23
N VAL A 124 17.92 0.86 -13.41
CA VAL A 124 18.76 -0.29 -13.01
C VAL A 124 19.91 -0.46 -14.02
N LEU A 125 21.13 -0.50 -13.49
CA LEU A 125 22.36 -0.63 -14.28
C LEU A 125 22.59 -2.08 -14.75
N PRO A 126 23.27 -2.28 -15.89
CA PRO A 126 23.88 -1.27 -16.77
C PRO A 126 22.95 -0.70 -17.84
N ASN A 127 21.74 -1.25 -18.00
CA ASN A 127 20.87 -0.93 -19.13
C ASN A 127 19.97 0.30 -18.89
N HIS A 128 19.91 0.82 -17.66
CA HIS A 128 19.05 1.93 -17.25
C HIS A 128 17.56 1.61 -17.44
N GLU A 129 17.17 0.37 -17.13
CA GLU A 129 15.81 -0.14 -17.31
C GLU A 129 15.03 -0.19 -15.98
N THR A 130 13.70 -0.18 -16.06
CA THR A 130 12.85 -0.51 -14.91
C THR A 130 12.84 -2.02 -14.69
N LYS A 131 13.13 -2.47 -13.46
CA LYS A 131 13.05 -3.88 -13.06
C LYS A 131 12.10 -4.05 -11.87
N ILE A 132 11.04 -4.83 -12.07
CA ILE A 132 10.17 -5.34 -11.01
C ILE A 132 10.84 -6.57 -10.41
N ILE A 133 10.94 -6.58 -9.09
CA ILE A 133 11.63 -7.63 -8.33
C ILE A 133 10.63 -8.65 -7.82
N GLU A 134 9.58 -8.17 -7.15
CA GLU A 134 8.57 -9.03 -6.55
C GLU A 134 7.19 -8.37 -6.52
N THR A 135 6.17 -9.21 -6.50
CA THR A 135 4.79 -8.86 -6.20
C THR A 135 4.35 -9.60 -4.94
N ARG A 136 3.98 -8.86 -3.90
CA ARG A 136 3.39 -9.41 -2.68
C ARG A 136 1.88 -9.28 -2.73
N ILE A 137 1.19 -10.37 -2.46
CA ILE A 137 -0.26 -10.44 -2.41
C ILE A 137 -0.67 -10.83 -0.99
N MET A 138 -1.56 -10.06 -0.36
CA MET A 138 -2.25 -10.50 0.83
C MET A 138 -3.69 -10.82 0.47
N ILE A 139 -4.16 -12.00 0.82
CA ILE A 139 -5.54 -12.44 0.58
C ILE A 139 -6.22 -12.68 1.92
N LYS A 140 -7.38 -12.05 2.14
CA LYS A 140 -8.18 -12.25 3.34
C LYS A 140 -8.93 -13.58 3.22
N LYS A 141 -8.46 -14.61 3.93
CA LYS A 141 -9.00 -15.99 3.82
C LYS A 141 -10.02 -16.30 4.91
N ARG A 142 -10.77 -17.37 4.65
CA ARG A 142 -11.59 -18.07 5.64
C ARG A 142 -11.06 -19.48 5.74
N GLU A 143 -10.10 -19.74 6.60
CA GLU A 143 -9.80 -21.13 6.98
C GLU A 143 -10.91 -21.67 7.90
N ALA A 144 -10.99 -23.00 7.97
CA ALA A 144 -11.77 -23.69 8.97
C ALA A 144 -11.04 -23.65 10.33
N VAL A 145 -10.81 -22.46 10.88
CA VAL A 145 -10.56 -22.36 12.32
C VAL A 145 -11.94 -22.47 12.96
N GLN A 146 -12.20 -23.63 13.54
CA GLN A 146 -13.33 -23.77 14.44
C GLN A 146 -12.92 -23.14 15.76
N ASP A 147 -13.68 -22.14 16.22
CA ASP A 147 -13.61 -21.76 17.62
C ASP A 147 -13.93 -22.98 18.52
N PRO A 148 -13.70 -22.93 19.84
CA PRO A 148 -14.06 -24.03 20.72
C PRO A 148 -15.56 -24.41 20.69
N GLN A 149 -16.40 -23.63 20.00
CA GLN A 149 -17.83 -23.83 19.78
C GLN A 149 -18.16 -24.41 18.39
N GLY A 150 -17.18 -24.68 17.53
CA GLY A 150 -17.35 -25.29 16.21
C GLY A 150 -17.66 -24.30 15.08
N ASN A 151 -17.66 -22.99 15.34
CA ASN A 151 -17.97 -21.97 14.31
C ASN A 151 -16.75 -21.71 13.43
N THR A 152 -16.95 -21.69 12.11
CA THR A 152 -15.90 -21.29 11.15
C THR A 152 -15.65 -19.78 11.26
N THR A 153 -14.47 -19.39 11.74
CA THR A 153 -14.08 -17.99 11.84
C THR A 153 -13.25 -17.52 10.64
N ASP A 154 -13.04 -16.21 10.55
CA ASP A 154 -12.04 -15.61 9.66
C ASP A 154 -10.64 -16.07 10.12
N SER A 155 -9.83 -16.58 9.19
CA SER A 155 -8.48 -17.08 9.49
C SER A 155 -7.41 -15.99 9.45
N GLY A 156 -7.79 -14.77 9.05
CA GLY A 156 -6.87 -13.68 8.87
C GLY A 156 -6.40 -13.52 7.43
N TRP A 157 -5.32 -12.76 7.30
CA TRP A 157 -4.69 -12.49 6.02
C TRP A 157 -3.58 -13.50 5.75
N GLU A 158 -3.56 -14.09 4.56
CA GLU A 158 -2.42 -14.90 4.11
C GLU A 158 -1.54 -14.10 3.14
N PRO A 159 -0.24 -13.95 3.44
CA PRO A 159 0.73 -13.33 2.53
C PRO A 159 1.28 -14.34 1.54
N TYR A 160 1.46 -13.91 0.29
CA TYR A 160 2.12 -14.65 -0.78
C TYR A 160 3.10 -13.74 -1.50
N VAL A 161 4.23 -14.30 -1.92
CA VAL A 161 5.28 -13.60 -2.65
C VAL A 161 5.41 -14.21 -4.03
N TYR A 162 5.43 -13.37 -5.07
CA TYR A 162 5.66 -13.74 -6.45
C TYR A 162 6.95 -13.09 -6.93
N ILE A 163 7.89 -13.88 -7.43
CA ILE A 163 9.19 -13.44 -7.90
C ILE A 163 9.12 -13.26 -9.42
N TRP A 164 9.51 -12.07 -9.90
CA TRP A 164 9.51 -11.78 -11.33
C TRP A 164 10.65 -12.48 -12.04
N ASN A 165 10.39 -13.00 -13.24
CA ASN A 165 11.44 -13.52 -14.10
C ASN A 165 12.32 -12.40 -14.68
N ASP A 166 13.52 -12.76 -15.12
CA ASP A 166 14.47 -11.79 -15.68
C ASP A 166 13.96 -11.18 -17.00
N GLU A 167 13.12 -11.89 -17.76
CA GLU A 167 12.49 -11.36 -18.97
C GLU A 167 11.39 -10.32 -18.69
N GLN A 168 10.99 -10.12 -17.42
CA GLN A 168 9.95 -9.18 -16.99
C GLN A 168 8.59 -9.44 -17.67
N THR A 169 8.24 -10.71 -17.85
CA THR A 169 7.00 -11.14 -18.52
C THR A 169 6.03 -11.85 -17.59
N GLU A 170 6.48 -12.39 -16.46
CA GLU A 170 5.67 -13.13 -15.50
C GLU A 170 6.28 -13.06 -14.09
N ALA A 171 5.45 -13.28 -13.07
CA ALA A 171 5.92 -13.55 -11.73
C ALA A 171 5.39 -14.89 -11.21
N PHE A 172 6.25 -15.67 -10.58
CA PHE A 172 5.95 -17.01 -10.10
C PHE A 172 5.91 -17.05 -8.58
N LEU A 173 4.96 -17.78 -8.01
CA LEU A 173 4.84 -17.98 -6.57
C LEU A 173 6.16 -18.52 -5.99
N ASP A 174 6.66 -17.89 -4.94
CA ASP A 174 7.77 -18.43 -4.13
C ASP A 174 7.25 -19.63 -3.33
N THR A 175 7.62 -20.84 -3.76
CA THR A 175 7.27 -22.08 -3.06
C THR A 175 8.31 -22.49 -2.02
N GLU A 176 9.50 -21.88 -2.03
CA GLU A 176 10.59 -22.22 -1.10
C GLU A 176 10.41 -21.51 0.25
N LEU A 177 9.83 -20.31 0.23
CA LEU A 177 9.44 -19.52 1.41
C LEU A 177 10.62 -19.13 2.33
N GLN A 178 11.86 -19.32 1.86
CA GLN A 178 13.09 -19.00 2.61
C GLN A 178 13.59 -17.57 2.38
N GLY A 179 12.94 -16.82 1.49
CA GLY A 179 13.42 -15.53 1.03
C GLY A 179 14.64 -15.65 0.11
N SER A 180 15.03 -14.53 -0.50
CA SER A 180 16.19 -14.48 -1.41
C SER A 180 16.81 -13.10 -1.42
N PHE A 181 18.07 -13.02 -1.87
CA PHE A 181 18.80 -11.77 -2.02
C PHE A 181 19.06 -11.52 -3.50
N ILE A 182 18.66 -10.34 -3.97
CA ILE A 182 18.87 -9.87 -5.34
C ILE A 182 19.88 -8.72 -5.27
N PRO A 183 21.14 -8.94 -5.70
CA PRO A 183 22.08 -7.84 -5.84
C PRO A 183 21.64 -6.97 -7.03
N LEU A 184 21.59 -5.66 -6.83
CA LEU A 184 21.34 -4.71 -7.91
C LEU A 184 22.11 -3.40 -7.71
N SER A 185 22.43 -2.78 -8.83
CA SER A 185 22.97 -1.41 -8.92
C SER A 185 21.97 -0.55 -9.66
N PHE A 186 21.68 0.63 -9.15
CA PHE A 186 20.70 1.55 -9.74
C PHE A 186 21.13 2.99 -9.53
N MET A 187 20.60 3.90 -10.35
CA MET A 187 20.81 5.32 -10.13
C MET A 187 19.73 5.89 -9.22
N HIS A 188 20.13 6.65 -8.21
CA HIS A 188 19.24 7.37 -7.32
C HIS A 188 19.72 8.82 -7.20
N ASN A 189 18.88 9.77 -7.57
CA ASN A 189 19.21 11.21 -7.56
C ASN A 189 20.55 11.54 -8.26
N GLY A 190 20.86 10.85 -9.36
CA GLY A 190 22.08 11.03 -10.14
C GLY A 190 23.33 10.36 -9.56
N GLN A 191 23.21 9.59 -8.48
CA GLN A 191 24.30 8.79 -7.90
C GLN A 191 24.00 7.30 -8.02
N GLN A 192 25.02 6.51 -8.36
CA GLN A 192 24.89 5.05 -8.29
C GLN A 192 24.77 4.62 -6.83
N LYS A 193 23.77 3.78 -6.55
CA LYS A 193 23.65 3.04 -5.29
C LYS A 193 23.64 1.54 -5.59
N ASP A 194 24.19 0.77 -4.67
CA ASP A 194 24.17 -0.69 -4.69
C ASP A 194 23.34 -1.19 -3.51
N ALA A 195 22.47 -2.17 -3.75
CA ALA A 195 21.67 -2.82 -2.71
C ALA A 195 21.70 -4.33 -2.87
N TYR A 196 21.60 -5.03 -1.74
CA TYR A 196 21.29 -6.46 -1.70
C TYR A 196 19.83 -6.60 -1.30
N TYR A 197 18.94 -6.35 -2.26
CA TYR A 197 17.51 -6.35 -2.00
C TYR A 197 17.06 -7.72 -1.49
N LYS A 198 16.44 -7.73 -0.31
CA LYS A 198 15.94 -8.96 0.29
C LYS A 198 14.45 -9.14 -0.01
N ILE A 199 14.15 -10.17 -0.80
CA ILE A 199 12.81 -10.75 -0.83
C ILE A 199 12.62 -11.50 0.50
N PRO A 200 11.63 -11.13 1.33
CA PRO A 200 11.48 -11.66 2.67
C PRO A 200 11.06 -13.13 2.66
N ALA A 201 11.53 -13.89 3.65
CA ALA A 201 10.98 -15.21 3.94
C ALA A 201 9.53 -15.10 4.44
N ASP A 202 8.76 -16.20 4.38
CA ASP A 202 7.38 -16.22 4.93
C ASP A 202 7.36 -15.85 6.42
N THR A 203 8.35 -16.33 7.17
CA THR A 203 8.51 -16.01 8.59
C THR A 203 8.75 -14.52 8.84
N GLU A 204 9.46 -13.82 7.96
CA GLU A 204 9.69 -12.38 8.05
C GLU A 204 8.45 -11.58 7.66
N CYS A 205 7.70 -12.04 6.65
CA CYS A 205 6.39 -11.50 6.31
C CYS A 205 5.45 -11.57 7.53
N ARG A 206 5.31 -12.76 8.15
CA ARG A 206 4.44 -12.94 9.33
C ARG A 206 4.95 -12.18 10.55
N THR A 207 6.26 -12.04 10.71
CA THR A 207 6.87 -11.22 11.78
C THR A 207 6.50 -9.75 11.64
N CYS A 208 6.68 -9.18 10.45
CA CYS A 208 6.38 -7.77 10.17
C CYS A 208 4.87 -7.48 10.27
N HIS A 209 4.04 -8.41 9.80
CA HIS A 209 2.59 -8.28 9.78
C HIS A 209 1.88 -8.80 11.05
N LYS A 210 2.62 -9.15 12.10
CA LYS A 210 2.07 -9.68 13.35
C LYS A 210 1.25 -8.63 14.11
N LEU A 211 0.09 -9.06 14.61
CA LEU A 211 -0.68 -8.36 15.63
C LEU A 211 -1.30 -9.37 16.61
N ASN A 212 -1.13 -9.17 17.91
CA ASN A 212 -1.85 -9.91 18.95
C ASN A 212 -2.82 -8.94 19.65
N PRO A 213 -4.04 -8.77 19.13
CA PRO A 213 -4.94 -7.69 19.57
C PRO A 213 -5.43 -7.84 21.01
N ASN A 214 -5.52 -9.09 21.49
CA ASN A 214 -6.09 -9.40 22.81
C ASN A 214 -5.03 -9.78 23.85
N GLY A 215 -3.75 -9.81 23.48
CA GLY A 215 -2.65 -10.23 24.36
C GLY A 215 -2.74 -11.67 24.86
N VAL A 216 -3.52 -12.51 24.17
CA VAL A 216 -3.71 -13.92 24.55
C VAL A 216 -2.57 -14.75 23.96
N LEU A 217 -2.09 -15.76 24.70
CA LEU A 217 -1.09 -16.71 24.20
C LEU A 217 -1.59 -17.37 22.92
N ASN A 218 -0.76 -17.35 21.85
CA ASN A 218 -1.11 -17.84 20.51
C ASN A 218 -2.30 -17.11 19.86
N GLY A 219 -2.55 -15.86 20.25
CA GLY A 219 -3.60 -14.99 19.69
C GLY A 219 -3.13 -14.10 18.53
N GLU A 220 -1.95 -14.36 17.97
CA GLU A 220 -1.39 -13.62 16.84
C GLU A 220 -2.22 -13.79 15.57
N VAL A 221 -2.43 -12.69 14.87
CA VAL A 221 -3.03 -12.62 13.53
C VAL A 221 -2.11 -11.85 12.60
N VAL A 222 -2.24 -12.11 11.30
CA VAL A 222 -1.57 -11.36 10.24
C VAL A 222 -2.49 -10.22 9.80
N VAL A 223 -1.98 -8.99 9.77
CA VAL A 223 -2.73 -7.80 9.35
C VAL A 223 -1.98 -6.98 8.29
N PRO A 224 -2.65 -6.32 7.34
CA PRO A 224 -1.99 -5.48 6.35
C PRO A 224 -1.36 -4.24 6.98
N ILE A 225 -0.33 -3.73 6.30
CA ILE A 225 0.37 -2.49 6.64
C ILE A 225 0.15 -1.47 5.53
N GLY A 226 -0.28 -0.27 5.91
CA GLY A 226 -0.45 0.87 5.02
C GLY A 226 -1.90 1.25 4.69
N THR A 227 -2.87 0.38 4.97
CA THR A 227 -4.31 0.60 4.72
C THR A 227 -5.08 1.12 5.93
N LYS A 228 -4.39 1.85 6.82
CA LYS A 228 -5.04 2.64 7.87
C LYS A 228 -5.70 3.87 7.23
N PRO A 229 -6.91 4.30 7.66
CA PRO A 229 -7.54 5.51 7.13
C PRO A 229 -6.64 6.74 7.19
N GLN A 230 -5.86 6.92 8.27
CA GLN A 230 -4.91 8.04 8.40
C GLN A 230 -3.87 8.09 7.27
N ASN A 231 -3.56 6.96 6.65
CA ASN A 231 -2.57 6.88 5.57
C ASN A 231 -3.19 7.10 4.19
N LEU A 232 -4.52 6.99 4.05
CA LEU A 232 -5.23 7.05 2.78
C LEU A 232 -6.07 8.33 2.62
N ASN A 233 -6.30 9.06 3.71
CA ASN A 233 -7.12 10.27 3.72
C ASN A 233 -6.39 11.49 3.12
N TYR A 234 -6.14 11.43 1.81
CA TYR A 234 -5.65 12.54 0.99
C TYR A 234 -6.05 12.33 -0.48
N THR A 235 -5.97 13.39 -1.28
CA THR A 235 -6.30 13.36 -2.71
C THR A 235 -5.25 12.59 -3.51
N TYR A 236 -5.69 11.57 -4.24
CA TYR A 236 -4.86 10.77 -5.14
C TYR A 236 -5.27 10.99 -6.60
N ASN A 237 -4.28 10.93 -7.50
CA ASN A 237 -4.49 11.07 -8.94
C ASN A 237 -4.74 9.69 -9.57
N TYR A 238 -5.96 9.49 -10.07
CA TYR A 238 -6.40 8.29 -10.79
C TYR A 238 -6.23 8.41 -12.32
N GLY A 239 -5.35 9.30 -12.77
CA GLY A 239 -5.05 9.56 -14.18
C GLY A 239 -6.01 10.57 -14.80
N THR A 240 -7.30 10.21 -14.92
CA THR A 240 -8.34 11.08 -15.51
C THR A 240 -9.10 11.92 -14.48
N SER A 241 -8.91 11.62 -13.19
CA SER A 241 -9.57 12.32 -12.09
C SER A 241 -8.70 12.36 -10.84
N GLN A 242 -8.98 13.31 -9.95
CA GLN A 242 -8.41 13.38 -8.61
C GLN A 242 -9.52 13.20 -7.59
N ARG A 243 -9.30 12.35 -6.58
CA ARG A 243 -10.26 12.12 -5.51
C ARG A 243 -9.55 11.67 -4.24
N ASN A 244 -10.13 11.94 -3.07
CA ASN A 244 -9.70 11.30 -1.84
C ASN A 244 -9.83 9.77 -1.97
N GLN A 245 -8.84 9.02 -1.51
CA GLN A 245 -8.82 7.57 -1.75
C GLN A 245 -9.94 6.83 -1.00
N LEU A 246 -10.28 7.26 0.22
CA LEU A 246 -11.38 6.66 0.98
C LEU A 246 -12.73 6.95 0.32
N GLU A 247 -12.95 8.17 -0.16
CA GLU A 247 -14.15 8.51 -0.94
C GLU A 247 -14.23 7.73 -2.25
N LYS A 248 -13.09 7.50 -2.92
CA LYS A 248 -13.03 6.64 -4.10
C LYS A 248 -13.44 5.21 -3.74
N TRP A 249 -12.96 4.67 -2.63
CA TRP A 249 -13.33 3.32 -2.21
C TRP A 249 -14.81 3.22 -1.83
N VAL A 250 -15.38 4.25 -1.19
CA VAL A 250 -16.84 4.32 -0.94
C VAL A 250 -17.61 4.32 -2.26
N ALA A 251 -17.23 5.17 -3.22
CA ALA A 251 -17.90 5.26 -4.52
C ALA A 251 -17.81 3.98 -5.35
N GLU A 252 -16.74 3.18 -5.17
CA GLU A 252 -16.58 1.90 -5.85
C GLU A 252 -17.31 0.73 -5.17
N GLY A 253 -17.90 0.96 -4.00
CA GLY A 253 -18.55 -0.06 -3.17
C GLY A 253 -17.58 -0.86 -2.30
N TYR A 254 -16.33 -0.41 -2.19
CA TYR A 254 -15.24 -1.10 -1.49
C TYR A 254 -15.14 -0.73 -0.01
N LEU A 255 -15.64 0.43 0.39
CA LEU A 255 -15.65 0.89 1.77
C LEU A 255 -17.08 1.33 2.13
N ASP A 256 -17.53 0.97 3.33
CA ASP A 256 -18.80 1.46 3.85
C ASP A 256 -18.78 2.99 4.00
N ALA A 257 -19.89 3.65 3.66
CA ALA A 257 -19.99 5.11 3.69
C ALA A 257 -19.97 5.70 5.11
N ASN A 258 -20.09 4.87 6.16
CA ASN A 258 -19.98 5.28 7.56
C ASN A 258 -18.53 5.59 7.94
N ILE A 259 -17.95 6.62 7.31
CA ILE A 259 -16.65 7.19 7.66
C ILE A 259 -16.85 8.56 8.34
N PRO A 260 -16.04 8.91 9.35
CA PRO A 260 -16.15 10.21 9.99
C PRO A 260 -15.76 11.34 9.02
N ALA A 261 -16.39 12.51 9.18
CA ALA A 261 -16.10 13.68 8.36
C ALA A 261 -14.66 14.21 8.52
N SER A 262 -13.99 13.87 9.61
CA SER A 262 -12.60 14.25 9.89
C SER A 262 -11.81 13.02 10.32
N ILE A 263 -10.67 12.80 9.65
CA ILE A 263 -9.71 11.74 9.94
C ILE A 263 -8.37 12.43 10.21
N VAL A 264 -7.75 12.12 11.35
CA VAL A 264 -6.38 12.55 11.63
C VAL A 264 -5.46 11.77 10.70
N SER A 265 -4.74 12.47 9.82
CA SER A 265 -3.95 11.86 8.75
C SER A 265 -2.45 12.04 8.95
N THR A 266 -1.69 11.06 8.49
CA THR A 266 -0.26 11.24 8.18
C THR A 266 -0.10 12.08 6.91
N VAL A 267 1.12 12.52 6.61
CA VAL A 267 1.46 13.15 5.33
C VAL A 267 2.55 12.39 4.60
N ASP A 268 2.86 12.82 3.39
CA ASP A 268 4.14 12.51 2.76
C ASP A 268 5.28 13.14 3.56
N TYR A 269 6.14 12.31 4.16
CA TYR A 269 7.29 12.79 4.92
C TYR A 269 8.31 13.57 4.07
N ASN A 270 8.19 13.54 2.73
CA ASN A 270 9.01 14.36 1.82
C ASN A 270 8.40 15.74 1.52
N ASP A 271 7.13 15.98 1.86
CA ASP A 271 6.45 17.24 1.58
C ASP A 271 6.91 18.35 2.53
N THR A 272 7.91 19.13 2.11
CA THR A 272 8.50 20.23 2.89
C THR A 272 7.54 21.39 3.19
N SER A 273 6.33 21.41 2.58
CA SER A 273 5.28 22.35 2.98
C SER A 273 4.64 21.99 4.33
N LYS A 274 4.86 20.77 4.82
CA LYS A 274 4.39 20.28 6.11
C LYS A 274 5.43 20.50 7.21
N SER A 275 4.95 20.66 8.44
CA SER A 275 5.84 20.86 9.59
C SER A 275 6.82 19.69 9.76
N LEU A 276 8.02 20.01 10.26
CA LEU A 276 9.07 19.03 10.52
C LEU A 276 8.59 17.88 11.41
N GLU A 277 7.95 18.21 12.54
CA GLU A 277 7.42 17.22 13.46
C GLU A 277 6.45 16.26 12.78
N MET A 278 5.54 16.78 11.96
CA MET A 278 4.49 15.94 11.40
C MET A 278 5.02 15.04 10.29
N ARG A 279 6.02 15.49 9.52
CA ARG A 279 6.81 14.64 8.62
C ARG A 279 7.56 13.55 9.38
N ALA A 280 8.26 13.89 10.45
CA ALA A 280 9.02 12.94 11.26
C ALA A 280 8.11 11.87 11.91
N ARG A 281 6.96 12.28 12.46
CA ARG A 281 5.96 11.36 13.01
C ARG A 281 5.35 10.45 11.94
N SER A 282 5.11 10.98 10.73
CA SER A 282 4.61 10.17 9.60
C SER A 282 5.65 9.13 9.14
N TYR A 283 6.94 9.52 9.14
CA TYR A 283 8.07 8.65 8.85
C TYR A 283 8.19 7.51 9.87
N ILE A 284 8.15 7.80 11.18
CA ILE A 284 8.18 6.77 12.22
C ILE A 284 6.93 5.86 12.13
N ASP A 285 5.72 6.38 11.92
CA ASP A 285 4.51 5.54 11.87
C ASP A 285 4.61 4.46 10.79
N ILE A 286 4.97 4.84 9.57
CA ILE A 286 5.02 3.88 8.47
C ILE A 286 6.19 2.91 8.59
N ASN A 287 7.36 3.36 9.09
CA ASN A 287 8.56 2.55 9.15
C ASN A 287 8.71 1.69 10.42
N CYS A 288 8.09 2.08 11.52
CA CYS A 288 8.36 1.45 12.82
C CYS A 288 7.10 1.03 13.60
N ALA A 289 5.99 1.77 13.48
CA ALA A 289 4.84 1.58 14.39
C ALA A 289 4.07 0.28 14.19
N HIS A 290 4.17 -0.38 13.03
CA HIS A 290 3.53 -1.68 12.85
C HIS A 290 4.14 -2.77 13.77
N CYS A 291 5.44 -2.64 14.09
CA CYS A 291 6.15 -3.48 15.06
C CYS A 291 6.09 -2.92 16.48
N HIS A 292 6.31 -1.61 16.64
CA HIS A 292 6.34 -0.90 17.94
C HIS A 292 4.98 -0.31 18.29
N ARG A 293 4.02 -1.21 18.50
CA ARG A 293 2.65 -0.92 18.97
C ARG A 293 2.19 -1.99 19.93
N ALA A 294 1.11 -1.74 20.66
CA ALA A 294 0.44 -2.77 21.44
C ALA A 294 0.09 -3.97 20.55
N GLY A 295 0.46 -5.18 20.99
CA GLY A 295 0.26 -6.42 20.24
C GLY A 295 1.20 -6.62 19.03
N GLY A 296 2.03 -5.64 18.66
CA GLY A 296 3.01 -5.78 17.58
C GLY A 296 4.17 -6.72 17.95
N HIS A 297 5.03 -7.03 16.98
CA HIS A 297 6.17 -7.92 17.22
C HIS A 297 7.13 -7.39 18.30
N CYS A 298 7.39 -6.08 18.31
CA CYS A 298 8.31 -5.43 19.24
C CYS A 298 7.60 -4.84 20.47
N ALA A 299 6.39 -5.31 20.81
CA ALA A 299 5.60 -4.77 21.93
C ALA A 299 6.28 -4.92 23.30
N TYR A 300 7.28 -5.81 23.42
CA TYR A 300 8.10 -6.00 24.62
C TYR A 300 9.03 -4.82 24.95
N VAL A 301 9.28 -3.92 23.99
CA VAL A 301 9.90 -2.61 24.24
C VAL A 301 8.76 -1.62 24.43
N ASP A 302 8.75 -0.84 25.51
CA ASP A 302 7.61 0.02 25.87
C ASP A 302 7.42 1.28 25.00
N VAL A 303 8.18 1.41 23.91
CA VAL A 303 8.01 2.50 22.94
C VAL A 303 6.82 2.24 22.01
N ARG A 304 5.96 3.25 21.80
CA ARG A 304 4.80 3.20 20.90
C ARG A 304 4.90 4.31 19.86
N PHE A 305 5.10 3.89 18.62
CA PHE A 305 5.42 4.78 17.50
C PHE A 305 4.22 5.16 16.63
N ASN A 306 3.01 4.71 16.99
CA ASN A 306 1.78 5.06 16.28
C ASN A 306 1.65 6.58 16.13
N PHE A 307 1.26 7.04 14.94
CA PHE A 307 1.06 8.46 14.68
C PHE A 307 0.08 9.13 15.67
N SER A 308 -0.94 8.38 16.09
CA SER A 308 -1.96 8.78 17.08
C SER A 308 -1.41 8.98 18.49
N ASN A 309 -0.26 8.39 18.83
CA ASN A 309 0.36 8.55 20.15
C ASN A 309 1.01 9.93 20.29
N THR A 310 0.44 10.80 21.11
CA THR A 310 0.99 12.14 21.38
C THR A 310 1.79 12.23 22.67
N ASP A 311 1.93 11.13 23.43
CA ASP A 311 2.75 11.10 24.64
C ASP A 311 4.25 11.00 24.26
N PRO A 312 5.07 12.01 24.60
CA PRO A 312 6.49 12.02 24.24
C PRO A 312 7.29 10.91 24.93
N GLN A 313 6.97 10.56 26.17
CA GLN A 313 7.71 9.53 26.91
C GLN A 313 7.46 8.16 26.28
N VAL A 314 6.20 7.80 26.08
CA VAL A 314 5.83 6.55 25.40
C VAL A 314 6.26 6.57 23.93
N GLY A 315 6.35 7.75 23.32
CA GLY A 315 6.90 7.96 21.99
C GLY A 315 8.42 7.79 21.88
N GLY A 316 9.13 7.55 22.98
CA GLY A 316 10.57 7.29 23.01
C GLY A 316 11.44 8.54 23.24
N ILE A 317 10.86 9.71 23.48
CA ILE A 317 11.60 10.94 23.79
C ILE A 317 12.03 10.90 25.25
N CYS A 318 13.34 11.00 25.49
CA CYS A 318 13.96 10.86 26.81
C CYS A 318 13.63 9.55 27.54
N MET A 319 13.29 8.50 26.77
CA MET A 319 13.04 7.17 27.30
C MET A 319 14.34 6.37 27.28
N THR A 320 14.72 5.77 28.41
CA THR A 320 15.85 4.84 28.48
C THR A 320 15.54 3.56 27.68
N PRO A 321 16.41 3.14 26.76
CA PRO A 321 16.19 1.94 25.95
C PRO A 321 16.28 0.67 26.81
N LEU A 322 15.42 -0.32 26.52
CA LEU A 322 15.50 -1.64 27.16
C LEU A 322 16.77 -2.40 26.75
N PHE A 323 17.13 -2.30 25.47
CA PHE A 323 18.34 -2.88 24.90
C PHE A 323 19.28 -1.75 24.52
N ASN A 324 20.21 -1.42 25.40
CA ASN A 324 21.05 -0.25 25.25
C ASN A 324 22.16 -0.47 24.22
N VAL A 325 22.36 0.52 23.36
CA VAL A 325 23.65 0.73 22.68
C VAL A 325 24.59 1.44 23.65
N GLU A 326 25.85 1.00 23.71
CA GLU A 326 26.83 1.57 24.63
C GLU A 326 26.95 3.10 24.42
N ASN A 327 26.95 3.85 25.53
CA ASN A 327 27.05 5.32 25.57
C ASN A 327 25.86 6.10 24.97
N LEU A 328 24.72 5.46 24.66
CA LEU A 328 23.50 6.14 24.22
C LEU A 328 22.40 6.02 25.30
N PRO A 329 22.11 7.08 26.07
CA PRO A 329 21.27 6.98 27.27
C PRO A 329 19.77 6.91 26.99
N TYR A 330 19.31 7.41 25.83
CA TYR A 330 17.90 7.50 25.48
C TYR A 330 17.62 7.03 24.05
N ILE A 331 16.40 6.52 23.81
CA ILE A 331 15.89 6.17 22.48
C ILE A 331 15.99 7.41 21.56
N MET A 332 15.43 8.53 22.01
CA MET A 332 15.63 9.85 21.40
C MET A 332 16.06 10.84 22.49
N SER A 333 17.30 11.30 22.40
CA SER A 333 17.87 12.34 23.26
C SER A 333 17.43 13.70 22.72
N ALA A 334 16.39 14.29 23.30
CA ALA A 334 15.82 15.56 22.86
C ALA A 334 16.88 16.67 22.77
N GLY A 335 16.93 17.34 21.62
CA GLY A 335 17.93 18.36 21.30
C GLY A 335 19.33 17.82 20.97
N ASP A 336 19.53 16.49 20.98
CA ASP A 336 20.82 15.84 20.72
C ASP A 336 20.66 14.55 19.89
N ALA A 337 20.50 14.72 18.58
CA ALA A 337 20.40 13.60 17.66
C ALA A 337 21.67 12.73 17.64
N ALA A 338 22.85 13.30 17.89
CA ALA A 338 24.12 12.59 17.86
C ALA A 338 24.23 11.54 18.97
N ASN A 339 23.60 11.80 20.13
CA ASN A 339 23.53 10.86 21.25
C ASN A 339 22.17 10.14 21.37
N SER A 340 21.43 10.01 20.25
CA SER A 340 20.14 9.30 20.21
C SER A 340 20.30 7.87 19.67
N GLU A 341 19.83 6.87 20.42
CA GLU A 341 19.90 5.47 20.00
C GLU A 341 19.13 5.21 18.70
N LEU A 342 17.96 5.83 18.53
CA LEU A 342 17.16 5.73 17.30
C LEU A 342 18.00 6.09 16.07
N ILE A 343 18.75 7.21 16.11
CA ILE A 343 19.59 7.68 15.00
C ILE A 343 20.71 6.69 14.71
N TYR A 344 21.39 6.20 15.75
CA TYR A 344 22.44 5.18 15.59
C TYR A 344 21.90 3.93 14.89
N ARG A 345 20.74 3.42 15.32
CA ARG A 345 20.15 2.20 14.75
C ARG A 345 19.68 2.39 13.30
N ILE A 346 19.03 3.51 12.97
CA ILE A 346 18.58 3.75 11.58
C ILE A 346 19.72 4.12 10.64
N ASN A 347 20.88 4.55 11.16
CA ASN A 347 22.07 4.83 10.37
C ASN A 347 23.04 3.63 10.25
N SER A 348 22.73 2.49 10.89
CA SER A 348 23.56 1.29 10.83
C SER A 348 23.05 0.26 9.81
N THR A 349 23.96 -0.47 9.18
CA THR A 349 23.68 -1.67 8.37
C THR A 349 24.15 -2.96 9.06
N ASP A 350 24.66 -2.86 10.28
CA ASP A 350 25.00 -4.03 11.10
C ASP A 350 23.71 -4.68 11.61
N GLY A 351 23.45 -5.90 11.18
CA GLY A 351 22.26 -6.68 11.53
C GLY A 351 22.02 -6.88 13.03
N SER A 352 23.05 -6.71 13.87
CA SER A 352 22.92 -6.81 15.33
C SER A 352 22.30 -5.56 15.98
N VAL A 353 22.34 -4.40 15.30
CA VAL A 353 21.88 -3.12 15.86
C VAL A 353 20.92 -2.36 14.96
N MET A 354 20.93 -2.61 13.65
CA MET A 354 20.19 -1.83 12.66
C MET A 354 18.68 -1.87 12.90
N MET A 355 18.00 -0.77 12.60
CA MET A 355 16.54 -0.70 12.56
C MET A 355 16.05 0.04 11.30
N PRO A 356 14.93 -0.37 10.71
CA PRO A 356 14.29 -1.68 10.88
C PRO A 356 15.24 -2.82 10.47
N TYR A 357 15.15 -3.97 11.17
CA TYR A 357 16.00 -5.14 10.88
C TYR A 357 15.43 -6.05 9.77
N ILE A 358 14.20 -5.79 9.32
CA ILE A 358 13.56 -6.45 8.17
C ILE A 358 13.28 -5.39 7.11
N GLY A 359 13.54 -5.74 5.85
CA GLY A 359 13.13 -4.94 4.68
C GLY A 359 14.15 -3.88 4.25
N ARG A 360 15.37 -3.87 4.78
CA ARG A 360 16.45 -3.05 4.24
C ARG A 360 17.84 -3.70 4.38
N SER A 361 18.72 -3.35 3.47
CA SER A 361 20.17 -3.64 3.44
C SER A 361 21.02 -2.37 3.41
N ILE A 362 20.44 -1.22 3.06
CA ILE A 362 21.12 0.08 3.02
C ILE A 362 20.42 1.14 3.87
N VAL A 363 21.15 2.23 4.16
CA VAL A 363 20.64 3.35 4.96
C VAL A 363 19.70 4.21 4.10
N HIS A 364 18.59 4.63 4.70
CA HIS A 364 17.73 5.67 4.15
C HIS A 364 18.22 7.04 4.61
N GLU A 365 19.14 7.63 3.85
CA GLU A 365 19.86 8.86 4.23
C GLU A 365 18.92 10.02 4.57
N GLU A 366 17.89 10.23 3.74
CA GLU A 366 16.89 11.28 3.92
C GLU A 366 16.04 11.05 5.18
N GLY A 367 15.74 9.79 5.50
CA GLY A 367 15.05 9.41 6.74
C GLY A 367 15.90 9.65 7.99
N VAL A 368 17.20 9.32 7.94
CA VAL A 368 18.13 9.64 9.04
C VAL A 368 18.21 11.14 9.27
N GLN A 369 18.33 11.92 8.19
CA GLN A 369 18.38 13.38 8.28
C GLN A 369 17.09 13.96 8.85
N LEU A 370 15.92 13.54 8.34
CA LEU A 370 14.61 13.99 8.84
C LEU A 370 14.45 13.76 10.34
N MET A 371 14.84 12.58 10.82
CA MET A 371 14.76 12.23 12.24
C MET A 371 15.76 13.02 13.08
N SER A 372 16.98 13.21 12.56
CA SER A 372 18.02 14.01 13.24
C SER A 372 17.58 15.46 13.39
N ASP A 373 17.03 16.06 12.34
CA ASP A 373 16.52 17.43 12.35
C ASP A 373 15.37 17.58 13.36
N TRP A 374 14.45 16.61 13.40
CA TRP A 374 13.35 16.66 14.35
C TRP A 374 13.81 16.55 15.80
N ILE A 375 14.72 15.62 16.11
CA ILE A 375 15.27 15.46 17.46
C ILE A 375 16.03 16.73 17.88
N ASN A 376 16.87 17.29 17.02
CA ASN A 376 17.61 18.52 17.30
C ASN A 376 16.71 19.75 17.47
N SER A 377 15.49 19.73 16.92
CA SER A 377 14.53 20.83 17.07
C SER A 377 13.84 20.87 18.45
N MET A 378 13.97 19.82 19.25
CA MET A 378 13.33 19.72 20.56
C MET A 378 14.04 20.60 21.59
N GLN A 379 13.30 21.47 22.29
CA GLN A 379 13.87 22.44 23.24
C GLN A 379 14.17 21.87 24.64
N ASN A 380 13.48 20.80 25.04
CA ASN A 380 13.62 20.21 26.37
C ASN A 380 14.64 19.08 26.31
N HIS A 381 15.89 19.36 26.65
CA HIS A 381 16.92 18.32 26.75
C HIS A 381 16.53 17.26 27.78
N CYS A 382 16.88 16.02 27.48
CA CYS A 382 16.78 14.94 28.46
C CYS A 382 17.77 15.23 29.61
N GLU A 383 17.37 14.86 30.84
CA GLU A 383 18.04 15.22 32.10
C GLU A 383 19.57 15.07 32.10
#